data_AF-A0AAN5X7X7-F1
#
_entry.id   AF-A0AAN5X7X7-F1
#
_cell.length_a   1.000
_cell.length_b   1.000
_cell.length_c   1.000
_cell.angle_alpha   90.00
_cell.angle_beta   90.00
_cell.angle_gamma   90.00
#
_symmetry.space_group_name_H-M   'P 1'
#
loop_
_entity.id
_entity.type
_entity.pdbx_description
1 polymer ?
#
loop_
_entity_poly.entity_id
_entity_poly.type
_entity_poly.pdbx_seq_one_letter_code
_entity_poly.pdbx_strand_id
1 'polypeptide(L)' 'MNSAELSKILDEHKVWVTSFGENGSKANLRDANLRGADLRDADLYGANLLGADLRGANLRGADLPVAH' A
#
# COMPACT_ATOMS: atom_id res chain seq x y z
N MET A 1 -7.48 -10.52 -2.45
CA MET A 1 -6.39 -9.95 -3.26
C MET A 1 -5.24 -10.93 -3.23
N ASN A 2 -4.60 -11.14 -4.37
CA ASN A 2 -3.51 -12.12 -4.50
C ASN A 2 -2.15 -11.40 -4.36
N SER A 3 -1.08 -12.12 -4.07
CA SER A 3 0.26 -11.51 -3.91
C SER A 3 0.71 -10.73 -5.15
N ALA A 4 0.39 -11.22 -6.35
CA ALA A 4 0.77 -10.55 -7.60
C ALA A 4 0.01 -9.23 -7.81
N GLU A 5 -1.27 -9.19 -7.41
CA GLU A 5 -2.11 -8.00 -7.51
C GLU A 5 -1.65 -6.93 -6.53
N LEU A 6 -1.32 -7.34 -5.29
CA LEU A 6 -0.72 -6.45 -4.28
C LEU A 6 0.60 -5.85 -4.79
N SER A 7 1.51 -6.67 -5.32
CA SER A 7 2.79 -6.18 -5.83
C SER A 7 2.61 -5.18 -6.97
N LYS A 8 1.64 -5.40 -7.86
CA LYS A 8 1.34 -4.48 -8.95
C LYS A 8 0.85 -3.13 -8.44
N ILE A 9 -0.07 -3.12 -7.47
CA ILE A 9 -0.59 -1.89 -6.86
C ILE A 9 0.55 -1.11 -6.19
N LEU A 10 1.44 -1.80 -5.47
CA LEU A 10 2.58 -1.16 -4.81
C LEU A 10 3.60 -0.60 -5.82
N ASP A 11 3.82 -1.28 -6.94
CA ASP A 11 4.71 -0.81 -8.01
C ASP A 11 4.16 0.46 -8.67
N GLU A 12 2.87 0.46 -9.05
CA GLU A 12 2.20 1.65 -9.59
C GLU A 12 2.17 2.82 -8.60
N HIS A 13 2.02 2.52 -7.30
CA HIS A 13 2.04 3.53 -6.25
C HIS A 13 3.43 4.11 -6.03
N LYS A 14 4.48 3.28 -6.12
CA LYS A 14 5.86 3.76 -6.05
C LYS A 14 6.17 4.72 -7.19
N VAL A 15 5.68 4.43 -8.41
CA VAL A 15 5.79 5.37 -9.53
C VAL A 15 5.05 6.67 -9.22
N TRP A 16 3.85 6.58 -8.62
CA TRP A 16 3.09 7.76 -8.18
C TRP A 16 3.83 8.63 -7.16
N VAL A 17 4.43 8.03 -6.12
CA VAL A 17 5.17 8.77 -5.10
C VAL A 17 6.43 9.40 -5.68
N THR A 18 7.21 8.64 -6.45
CA THR A 18 8.47 9.12 -7.06
C THR A 18 8.23 10.17 -8.14
N SER A 19 7.10 10.13 -8.82
CA SER A 19 6.71 11.11 -9.84
C SER A 19 5.91 12.28 -9.25
N PHE A 20 5.82 12.43 -7.93
CA PHE A 20 5.04 13.50 -7.26
C PHE A 20 3.58 13.60 -7.74
N GLY A 21 2.99 12.46 -8.13
CA GLY A 21 1.65 12.38 -8.67
C GLY A 21 1.49 12.72 -10.16
N GLU A 22 2.59 12.93 -10.89
CA GLU A 22 2.56 13.16 -12.34
C GLU A 22 2.30 11.87 -13.14
N ASN A 23 2.71 10.71 -12.62
CA ASN A 23 2.55 9.42 -13.30
C ASN A 23 2.35 8.27 -12.29
N GLY A 24 1.53 7.27 -12.61
CA GLY A 24 1.18 6.16 -11.70
C GLY A 24 -0.17 6.38 -10.99
N SER A 25 -0.51 5.50 -10.04
CA SER A 25 -1.78 5.54 -9.30
C SER A 25 -1.57 5.32 -7.80
N LYS A 26 -2.34 6.02 -6.97
CA LYS A 26 -2.34 5.78 -5.51
C LYS A 26 -2.76 4.34 -5.23
N ALA A 27 -2.09 3.70 -4.28
CA ALA A 27 -2.50 2.37 -3.81
C ALA A 27 -3.91 2.45 -3.19
N ASN A 28 -4.88 1.78 -3.81
CA ASN A 28 -6.22 1.63 -3.26
C ASN A 28 -6.36 0.22 -2.68
N LEU A 29 -6.20 0.13 -1.37
CA LEU A 29 -6.25 -1.10 -0.59
C LEU A 29 -7.49 -1.09 0.34
N ARG A 30 -8.50 -0.30 -0.01
CA ARG A 30 -9.73 -0.20 0.75
C ARG A 30 -10.40 -1.57 0.87
N ASP A 31 -10.82 -1.92 2.09
CA ASP A 31 -11.48 -3.19 2.42
C ASP A 31 -10.65 -4.44 2.01
N ALA A 32 -9.34 -4.27 1.75
CA ALA A 32 -8.47 -5.35 1.33
C ALA A 32 -8.08 -6.25 2.51
N ASN A 33 -8.10 -7.57 2.29
CA ASN A 33 -7.55 -8.52 3.25
C ASN A 33 -6.04 -8.63 3.07
N LEU A 34 -5.29 -7.99 3.97
CA LEU A 34 -3.83 -7.95 4.03
C LEU A 34 -3.31 -8.75 5.24
N ARG A 35 -4.13 -9.64 5.79
CA ARG A 35 -3.80 -10.40 6.99
C ARG A 35 -2.55 -11.27 6.74
N GLY A 36 -1.51 -11.07 7.53
CA GLY A 36 -0.23 -11.77 7.35
C GLY A 36 0.58 -11.35 6.12
N ALA A 37 0.17 -10.28 5.42
CA ALA A 37 0.90 -9.79 4.26
C ALA A 37 2.27 -9.21 4.69
N ASP A 38 3.27 -9.43 3.84
CA ASP A 38 4.58 -8.81 4.01
C ASP A 38 4.59 -7.45 3.29
N LEU A 39 4.50 -6.38 4.07
CA LEU A 39 4.49 -4.98 3.60
C LEU A 39 5.72 -4.24 4.14
N ARG A 40 6.81 -4.96 4.42
CA ARG A 40 8.05 -4.36 4.90
C ARG A 40 8.60 -3.36 3.89
N ASP A 41 9.02 -2.21 4.38
CA ASP A 41 9.59 -1.13 3.56
C ASP A 41 8.68 -0.70 2.38
N ALA A 42 7.36 -1.01 2.48
CA ALA A 42 6.40 -0.62 1.47
C ALA A 42 6.05 0.86 1.62
N ASP A 43 6.11 1.58 0.50
CA ASP A 43 5.63 2.95 0.42
C ASP A 43 4.11 2.90 0.27
N LEU A 44 3.40 3.29 1.33
CA LEU A 44 1.94 3.39 1.38
C LEU A 44 1.53 4.86 1.61
N TYR A 45 2.41 5.81 1.28
CA TYR A 45 2.17 7.22 1.54
C TYR A 45 0.97 7.74 0.75
N GLY A 46 -0.11 8.08 1.47
CA GLY A 46 -1.37 8.51 0.87
C GLY A 46 -2.17 7.38 0.21
N ALA A 47 -1.81 6.12 0.46
CA ALA A 47 -2.61 4.95 0.11
C ALA A 47 -3.93 4.92 0.88
N ASN A 48 -5.00 4.44 0.24
CA ASN A 48 -6.28 4.23 0.90
C ASN A 48 -6.31 2.85 1.56
N LEU A 49 -6.12 2.81 2.88
CA LEU A 49 -6.21 1.60 3.71
C LEU A 49 -7.54 1.51 4.49
N LEU A 50 -8.54 2.32 4.15
CA LEU A 50 -9.80 2.34 4.88
C LEU A 50 -10.45 0.95 4.87
N GLY A 51 -10.72 0.39 6.05
CA GLY A 51 -11.33 -0.94 6.18
C GLY A 51 -10.39 -2.12 5.85
N ALA A 52 -9.11 -1.87 5.53
CA ALA A 52 -8.16 -2.94 5.25
C ALA A 52 -7.87 -3.79 6.50
N ASP A 53 -7.87 -5.11 6.36
CA ASP A 53 -7.50 -6.02 7.43
C ASP A 53 -5.99 -6.25 7.45
N LEU A 54 -5.29 -5.49 8.29
CA LEU A 54 -3.84 -5.57 8.48
C LEU A 54 -3.42 -6.51 9.61
N ARG A 55 -4.31 -7.36 10.14
CA ARG A 55 -3.99 -8.21 11.30
C ARG A 55 -2.81 -9.13 10.99
N GLY A 56 -1.74 -9.02 11.77
CA GLY A 56 -0.52 -9.82 11.57
C GLY A 56 0.28 -9.47 10.31
N ALA A 57 -0.07 -8.40 9.58
CA ALA A 57 0.75 -7.88 8.50
C ALA A 57 2.09 -7.36 9.04
N ASN A 58 3.17 -7.55 8.28
CA ASN A 58 4.47 -7.03 8.62
C ASN A 58 4.65 -5.64 8.00
N LEU A 59 4.47 -4.59 8.81
CA LEU A 59 4.59 -3.18 8.40
C LEU A 59 5.92 -2.56 8.84
N ARG A 60 6.93 -3.38 9.16
CA ARG A 60 8.23 -2.86 9.61
C ARG A 60 8.87 -2.02 8.50
N GLY A 61 9.13 -0.74 8.79
CA GLY A 61 9.72 0.20 7.83
C GLY A 61 8.75 0.71 6.76
N ALA A 62 7.46 0.33 6.81
CA ALA A 62 6.48 0.81 5.86
C ALA A 62 6.14 2.29 6.11
N ASP A 63 6.09 3.08 5.05
CA ASP A 63 5.66 4.47 5.09
C ASP A 63 4.13 4.51 5.07
N LEU A 64 3.53 4.51 6.26
CA LEU A 64 2.08 4.51 6.41
C LEU A 64 1.46 5.84 5.94
N PRO A 65 0.23 5.81 5.40
CA PRO A 65 -0.48 7.02 5.05
C PRO A 65 -0.71 7.85 6.32
N VAL A 66 -0.55 9.17 6.20
CA VAL A 66 -0.83 10.06 7.31
C VAL A 66 -2.33 9.96 7.64
N ALA A 67 -2.64 9.60 8.88
CA ALA A 67 -4.01 9.62 9.38
C ALA A 67 -4.42 11.10 9.53
N HIS A 68 -5.33 11.56 8.67
CA HIS A 68 -6.03 12.85 8.86
C HIS A 68 -7.31 12.62 9.67
#